data_AF-A0A8T4L2M5-F1
#
_entry.id   AF-A0A8T4L2M5-F1
#
_cell.length_a   1.000
_cell.length_b   1.000
_cell.length_c   1.000
_cell.angle_alpha   90.00
_cell.angle_beta   90.00
_cell.angle_gamma   90.00
#
_symmetry.space_group_name_H-M   'P 1'
#
loop_
_entity.id
_entity.type
_entity.pdbx_description
1 polymer ?
#
loop_
_entity_poly.entity_id
_entity_poly.type
_entity_poly.pdbx_seq_one_letter_code
_entity_poly.pdbx_strand_id
1 'polypeptide(L)'
;MKASTILLLSVAALIVLWGAVFWAENTQNPLWNSLRPLESVAESLKWVTTGVVFLLAAGMLFVSAKAFEKNRSNRFLFLTLAFGIIFAKFGIKLVDAVYSPGDFFSSAAQNVFDLFVLIALFLAIMRKD
;
A
#
# COMPACT_ATOMS: atom_id res chain seq x y z
N MET A 1 -29.78 11.03 -21.69
CA MET A 1 -29.92 9.55 -21.85
C MET A 1 -28.60 8.76 -21.87
N LYS A 2 -27.40 9.36 -22.06
CA LYS A 2 -26.13 8.61 -22.19
C LYS A 2 -25.47 8.18 -20.86
N ALA A 3 -25.69 8.91 -19.77
CA ALA A 3 -25.03 8.63 -18.49
C ALA A 3 -25.55 7.35 -17.79
N SER A 4 -26.86 7.07 -17.88
CA SER A 4 -27.49 5.91 -17.23
C SER A 4 -27.05 4.57 -17.83
N THR A 5 -26.81 4.52 -19.15
CA THR A 5 -26.36 3.31 -19.85
C THR A 5 -24.89 3.00 -19.59
N ILE A 6 -24.03 4.03 -19.46
CA ILE A 6 -22.63 3.85 -19.09
C ILE A 6 -22.52 3.30 -17.66
N LEU A 7 -23.35 3.80 -16.73
CA LEU A 7 -23.41 3.35 -15.35
C LEU A 7 -23.89 1.89 -15.25
N LEU A 8 -24.93 1.53 -16.01
CA LEU A 8 -25.40 0.15 -16.13
C LEU A 8 -24.33 -0.80 -16.70
N LEU A 9 -23.62 -0.39 -17.75
CA LEU A 9 -22.56 -1.19 -18.35
C LEU A 9 -21.35 -1.37 -17.42
N SER A 10 -21.00 -0.34 -16.65
CA SER A 10 -19.89 -0.43 -15.70
C SER A 10 -20.24 -1.29 -14.49
N VAL A 11 -21.48 -1.24 -14.00
CA VAL A 11 -21.97 -2.16 -12.95
C VAL A 11 -22.01 -3.60 -13.47
N ALA A 12 -22.51 -3.83 -14.69
CA ALA A 12 -22.52 -5.16 -15.30
C ALA A 12 -21.10 -5.71 -15.50
N ALA A 13 -20.14 -4.88 -15.94
CA ALA A 13 -18.74 -5.27 -16.06
C ALA A 13 -18.11 -5.62 -14.70
N LEU A 14 -18.44 -4.85 -13.65
CA LEU A 14 -18.01 -5.14 -12.27
C LEU A 14 -18.57 -6.49 -11.79
N ILE A 15 -19.83 -6.80 -12.07
CA ILE A 15 -20.46 -8.07 -11.70
C ILE A 15 -19.82 -9.25 -12.43
N VAL A 16 -19.51 -9.09 -13.73
CA VAL A 16 -18.83 -10.13 -14.52
C VAL A 16 -17.40 -10.36 -14.04
N LEU A 17 -16.66 -9.29 -13.73
CA LEU A 17 -15.32 -9.37 -13.15
C LEU A 17 -15.34 -10.04 -11.78
N TRP A 18 -16.27 -9.66 -10.91
CA TRP A 18 -16.43 -10.28 -9.59
C TRP A 18 -16.86 -11.75 -9.70
N GLY A 19 -17.76 -12.07 -10.62
CA GLY A 19 -18.19 -13.45 -10.88
C GLY A 19 -17.05 -14.33 -11.39
N ALA A 20 -16.18 -13.80 -12.25
CA ALA A 20 -14.99 -14.50 -12.73
C ALA A 20 -13.96 -14.74 -11.61
N VAL A 21 -13.74 -13.75 -10.73
CA VAL A 21 -12.86 -13.88 -9.56
C VAL A 21 -13.41 -14.93 -8.58
N PHE A 22 -14.70 -14.86 -8.26
CA PHE A 22 -15.37 -15.80 -7.37
C PHE A 22 -15.38 -17.24 -7.93
N TRP A 23 -15.57 -17.39 -9.24
CA TRP A 23 -15.50 -18.70 -9.90
C TRP A 23 -14.08 -19.27 -9.86
N ALA A 24 -13.06 -18.44 -10.14
CA ALA A 24 -11.67 -18.84 -10.03
C ALA A 24 -11.33 -19.28 -8.59
N GLU A 25 -11.95 -18.66 -7.58
CA GLU A 25 -11.72 -18.94 -6.15
C GLU A 25 -12.33 -20.24 -5.68
N ASN A 26 -13.44 -20.66 -6.28
CA ASN A 26 -14.13 -21.91 -5.95
C ASN A 26 -13.72 -23.12 -6.81
N THR A 27 -12.71 -22.99 -7.67
CA THR A 27 -12.16 -24.17 -8.36
C THR A 27 -11.35 -25.04 -7.38
N GLN A 28 -11.42 -26.36 -7.52
CA GLN A 28 -10.76 -27.32 -6.61
C GLN A 28 -9.22 -27.18 -6.57
N ASN A 29 -8.63 -26.46 -7.52
CA ASN A 29 -7.22 -26.13 -7.52
C ASN A 29 -7.05 -24.71 -8.09
N PRO A 30 -7.20 -23.66 -7.26
CA PRO A 30 -7.03 -22.30 -7.74
C PRO A 30 -5.64 -22.14 -8.35
N LEU A 31 -5.50 -21.39 -9.45
CA LEU A 31 -4.19 -21.21 -10.10
C LEU A 31 -3.14 -20.59 -9.14
N TRP A 32 -3.59 -19.84 -8.14
CA TRP A 32 -2.76 -19.28 -7.08
C TRP A 32 -2.42 -20.27 -5.95
N ASN A 33 -2.96 -21.48 -5.95
CA ASN A 33 -2.58 -22.52 -5.00
C ASN A 33 -1.10 -22.90 -5.20
N SER A 34 -0.57 -22.76 -6.43
CA SER A 34 0.86 -22.80 -6.75
C SER A 34 1.68 -21.68 -6.09
N LEU A 35 1.05 -20.60 -5.62
CA LEU A 35 1.67 -19.51 -4.89
C LEU A 35 1.69 -19.75 -3.37
N ARG A 36 0.96 -20.73 -2.82
CA ARG A 36 1.00 -21.06 -1.37
C ARG A 36 2.40 -21.37 -0.83
N PRO A 37 3.28 -22.10 -1.55
CA PRO A 37 4.65 -22.29 -1.10
C PRO A 37 5.44 -20.97 -1.06
N LEU A 38 5.10 -20.00 -1.92
CA LEU A 38 5.69 -18.67 -1.88
C LEU A 38 5.14 -17.84 -0.71
N GLU A 39 3.90 -18.08 -0.29
CA GLU A 39 3.28 -17.41 0.86
C GLU A 39 3.98 -17.80 2.17
N SER A 40 4.29 -19.08 2.39
CA SER A 40 5.02 -19.51 3.59
C SER A 40 6.47 -18.99 3.61
N VAL A 41 7.13 -18.92 2.46
CA VAL A 41 8.46 -18.27 2.33
C VAL A 41 8.35 -16.77 2.60
N ALA A 42 7.36 -16.08 2.03
CA ALA A 42 7.12 -14.66 2.28
C ALA A 42 6.82 -14.38 3.76
N GLU A 43 6.10 -15.28 4.43
CA GLU A 43 5.81 -15.18 5.86
C GLU A 43 7.08 -15.31 6.71
N SER A 44 7.95 -16.27 6.38
CA SER A 44 9.26 -16.41 7.06
C SER A 44 10.19 -15.21 6.84
N LEU A 45 10.10 -14.55 5.68
CA LEU A 45 10.90 -13.37 5.34
C LEU A 45 10.22 -12.05 5.71
N LYS A 46 9.02 -12.09 6.30
CA LYS A 46 8.21 -10.89 6.62
C LYS A 46 8.98 -9.92 7.51
N TRP A 47 9.70 -10.42 8.51
CA TRP A 47 10.53 -9.59 9.39
C TRP A 47 11.67 -8.89 8.63
N VAL A 48 12.40 -9.65 7.82
CA VAL A 48 13.53 -9.16 7.02
C VAL A 48 13.06 -8.11 6.01
N THR A 49 12.00 -8.41 5.26
CA THR A 49 11.42 -7.50 4.26
C THR A 49 10.89 -6.22 4.91
N THR A 50 10.22 -6.33 6.06
CA THR A 50 9.75 -5.15 6.82
C THR A 50 10.93 -4.27 7.26
N GLY A 51 12.02 -4.87 7.75
CA GLY A 51 13.23 -4.13 8.13
C GLY A 51 13.92 -3.44 6.95
N VAL A 52 14.03 -4.10 5.81
CA VAL A 52 14.60 -3.51 4.58
C VAL A 52 13.75 -2.33 4.12
N VAL A 53 12.43 -2.48 4.07
CA VAL A 53 11.53 -1.38 3.65
C VAL A 53 11.58 -0.22 4.64
N PHE A 54 11.70 -0.49 5.93
CA PHE A 54 11.89 0.56 6.95
C PHE A 54 13.17 1.38 6.70
N LEU A 55 14.29 0.72 6.43
CA LEU A 55 15.56 1.41 6.14
C LEU A 55 15.49 2.23 4.83
N LEU A 56 14.87 1.68 3.78
CA LEU A 56 14.65 2.40 2.54
C LEU A 56 13.74 3.62 2.73
N ALA A 57 12.66 3.46 3.50
CA ALA A 57 11.76 4.56 3.85
C ALA A 57 12.49 5.65 4.64
N ALA A 58 13.37 5.28 5.58
CA ALA A 58 14.21 6.23 6.32
C ALA A 58 15.15 7.02 5.39
N GLY A 59 15.80 6.33 4.45
CA GLY A 59 16.66 6.97 3.45
C GLY A 59 15.90 7.93 2.54
N MET A 60 14.74 7.52 2.03
CA MET A 60 13.89 8.36 1.18
C MET A 60 13.31 9.55 1.96
N LEU A 61 12.95 9.36 3.23
CA LEU A 61 12.52 10.43 4.11
C LEU A 61 13.63 11.46 4.30
N PHE A 62 14.86 11.02 4.56
CA PHE A 62 16.02 11.90 4.71
C PHE A 62 16.28 12.72 3.43
N VAL A 63 16.30 12.06 2.27
CA VAL A 63 16.53 12.73 0.97
C VAL A 63 15.42 13.72 0.65
N SER A 64 14.15 13.33 0.83
CA SER A 64 13.01 14.21 0.56
C SER A 64 12.97 15.40 1.51
N ALA A 65 13.26 15.20 2.80
CA ALA A 65 13.34 16.29 3.78
C ALA A 65 14.45 17.29 3.43
N LYS A 66 15.63 16.80 3.02
CA LYS A 66 16.72 17.65 2.54
C LYS A 66 16.37 18.41 1.26
N ALA A 67 15.66 17.76 0.33
CA ALA A 67 15.16 18.42 -0.87
C ALA A 67 14.12 19.51 -0.56
N PHE A 68 13.25 19.28 0.43
CA PHE A 68 12.29 20.27 0.92
C PHE A 68 12.99 21.45 1.60
N GLU A 69 13.99 21.20 2.43
CA GLU A 69 14.78 22.26 3.08
C GLU A 69 15.43 23.20 2.05
N LYS A 70 15.99 22.63 0.97
CA LYS A 70 16.68 23.38 -0.09
C LYS A 70 15.73 24.14 -1.01
N ASN A 71 14.66 23.50 -1.49
CA ASN A 71 13.80 24.08 -2.53
C ASN A 71 12.52 24.73 -1.98
N ARG A 72 12.11 24.39 -0.77
CA ARG A 72 10.84 24.83 -0.12
C ARG A 72 9.58 24.64 -0.99
N SER A 73 9.63 23.77 -2.01
CA SER A 73 8.48 23.44 -2.84
C SER A 73 7.50 22.56 -2.08
N ASN A 74 6.22 22.86 -2.21
CA ASN A 74 5.13 22.07 -1.62
C ASN A 74 5.12 20.63 -2.15
N ARG A 75 5.66 20.38 -3.35
CA ARG A 75 5.85 19.03 -3.89
C ARG A 75 6.73 18.17 -2.98
N PHE A 76 7.87 18.71 -2.54
CA PHE A 76 8.78 17.99 -1.65
C PHE A 76 8.20 17.83 -0.26
N LEU A 77 7.39 18.77 0.23
CA LEU A 77 6.65 18.63 1.49
C LEU A 77 5.76 17.38 1.46
N PHE A 78 4.95 17.20 0.42
CA PHE A 78 4.08 16.04 0.29
C PHE A 78 4.86 14.73 0.11
N LEU A 79 6.01 14.78 -0.58
CA LEU A 79 6.92 13.64 -0.70
C LEU A 79 7.48 13.23 0.67
N THR A 80 7.94 14.20 1.46
CA THR A 80 8.41 13.98 2.84
C THR A 80 7.30 13.44 3.72
N LEU A 81 6.07 13.95 3.58
CA LEU A 81 4.92 13.47 4.33
C LEU A 81 4.59 12.02 3.94
N ALA A 82 4.59 11.68 2.66
CA ALA A 82 4.37 10.31 2.18
C ALA A 82 5.43 9.34 2.74
N PHE A 83 6.72 9.66 2.59
CA PHE A 83 7.79 8.82 3.14
C PHE A 83 7.79 8.78 4.67
N GLY A 84 7.35 9.85 5.33
CA GLY A 84 7.18 9.90 6.78
C GLY A 84 6.09 8.94 7.26
N ILE A 85 4.96 8.88 6.56
CA ILE A 85 3.88 7.94 6.85
C ILE A 85 4.34 6.50 6.57
N ILE A 86 5.05 6.24 5.47
CA ILE A 86 5.62 4.91 5.18
C ILE A 86 6.60 4.50 6.28
N PHE A 87 7.51 5.39 6.67
CA PHE A 87 8.47 5.15 7.74
C PHE A 87 7.77 4.83 9.06
N ALA A 88 6.76 5.62 9.45
CA ALA A 88 5.96 5.36 10.64
C ALA A 88 5.22 4.03 10.55
N LYS A 89 4.57 3.71 9.42
CA LYS A 89 3.86 2.45 9.19
C LYS A 89 4.76 1.24 9.41
N PHE A 90 5.95 1.25 8.80
CA PHE A 90 6.90 0.14 8.90
C PHE A 90 7.60 0.10 10.26
N GLY A 91 7.81 1.24 10.91
CA GLY A 91 8.26 1.31 12.30
C GLY A 91 7.25 0.66 13.25
N ILE A 92 5.96 0.99 13.10
CA ILE A 92 4.88 0.35 13.87
C ILE A 92 4.82 -1.15 13.57
N LYS A 93 4.97 -1.59 12.32
CA LYS A 93 5.06 -3.02 11.97
C LYS A 93 6.23 -3.74 12.65
N LEU A 94 7.39 -3.10 12.73
CA LEU A 94 8.55 -3.68 13.42
C LEU A 94 8.29 -3.81 14.91
N VAL A 95 7.68 -2.79 15.53
CA VAL A 95 7.29 -2.83 16.95
C VAL A 95 6.22 -3.92 17.18
N ASP A 96 5.18 -3.96 16.36
CA ASP A 96 4.12 -4.97 16.41
C ASP A 96 4.70 -6.40 16.35
N ALA A 97 5.64 -6.63 15.43
CA ALA A 97 6.28 -7.93 15.31
C ALA A 97 7.21 -8.33 16.48
N VAL A 98 7.61 -7.39 17.35
CA VAL A 98 8.37 -7.69 18.59
C VAL A 98 7.43 -7.89 19.79
N TYR A 99 6.38 -7.09 19.91
CA TYR A 99 5.55 -7.04 21.12
C TYR A 99 4.29 -7.90 21.04
N SER A 100 3.64 -7.96 19.87
CA SER A 100 2.37 -8.67 19.70
C SER A 100 2.14 -8.95 18.21
N PRO A 101 2.62 -10.10 17.69
CA PRO A 101 2.61 -10.37 16.25
C PRO A 101 1.18 -10.41 15.68
N GLY A 102 0.72 -9.32 15.08
CA GLY A 102 -0.51 -9.25 14.31
C GLY A 102 -1.77 -8.74 15.03
N ASP A 103 -1.74 -8.52 16.35
CA ASP A 103 -2.94 -8.07 17.09
C ASP A 103 -3.04 -6.56 17.23
N PHE A 104 -1.90 -5.83 17.30
CA PHE A 104 -1.92 -4.39 17.53
C PHE A 104 -2.02 -3.58 16.23
N PHE A 105 -1.36 -4.03 15.15
CA PHE A 105 -1.40 -3.34 13.85
C PHE A 105 -2.13 -4.13 12.76
N SER A 106 -3.46 -4.24 12.91
CA SER A 106 -4.35 -4.95 12.00
C SER A 106 -4.26 -4.48 10.54
N SER A 107 -4.67 -5.35 9.61
CA SER A 107 -4.72 -5.05 8.17
C SER A 107 -5.57 -3.80 7.85
N ALA A 108 -6.63 -3.55 8.63
CA ALA A 108 -7.46 -2.36 8.47
C ALA A 108 -6.68 -1.08 8.80
N ALA A 109 -5.92 -1.06 9.90
CA ALA A 109 -5.06 0.06 10.25
C ALA A 109 -3.97 0.28 9.20
N GLN A 110 -3.38 -0.79 8.67
CA GLN A 110 -2.38 -0.72 7.59
C GLN A 110 -2.92 -0.05 6.32
N ASN A 111 -4.16 -0.36 5.93
CA ASN A 111 -4.80 0.20 4.75
C ASN A 111 -5.09 1.71 4.90
N VAL A 112 -5.38 2.18 6.11
CA VAL A 112 -5.55 3.62 6.38
C VAL A 112 -4.24 4.38 6.14
N PHE A 113 -3.11 3.82 6.58
CA PHE A 113 -1.80 4.39 6.27
C PHE A 113 -1.54 4.42 4.76
N ASP A 114 -1.86 3.34 4.04
CA ASP A 114 -1.70 3.30 2.58
C ASP A 114 -2.56 4.35 1.87
N LEU A 115 -3.79 4.58 2.34
CA LEU A 115 -4.64 5.62 1.81
C LEU A 115 -4.02 7.02 2.01
N PHE A 116 -3.48 7.32 3.19
CA PHE A 116 -2.81 8.60 3.42
C PHE A 116 -1.53 8.76 2.58
N VAL A 117 -0.76 7.68 2.39
CA VAL A 117 0.39 7.68 1.50
C VAL A 117 -0.04 7.99 0.06
N LEU A 118 -1.08 7.33 -0.44
CA LEU A 118 -1.60 7.56 -1.78
C LEU A 118 -2.10 9.00 -1.96
N ILE A 119 -2.82 9.55 -0.98
CA ILE A 119 -3.26 10.95 -0.99
C ILE A 119 -2.05 11.89 -1.03
N ALA A 120 -1.05 11.67 -0.17
CA ALA A 120 0.16 12.49 -0.14
C ALA A 120 0.92 12.44 -1.46
N LEU A 121 1.12 11.25 -2.04
CA LEU A 121 1.79 11.09 -3.33
C LEU A 121 0.98 11.72 -4.48
N PHE A 122 -0.34 11.56 -4.48
CA PHE A 122 -1.22 12.18 -5.47
C PHE A 122 -1.11 13.70 -5.44
N LEU A 123 -1.14 14.30 -4.25
CA LEU A 123 -0.94 15.74 -4.07
C LEU A 123 0.47 16.19 -4.48
N ALA A 124 1.49 15.37 -4.22
CA ALA A 124 2.86 15.64 -4.66
C ALA A 124 2.97 15.66 -6.19
N ILE A 125 2.29 14.76 -6.90
CA ILE A 125 2.31 14.68 -8.37
C ILE A 125 1.48 15.81 -9.00
N MET A 126 0.30 16.10 -8.44
CA MET A 126 -0.61 17.13 -8.96
C MET A 126 -0.06 18.55 -8.76
N ARG A 127 0.85 18.75 -7.81
CA ARG A 127 1.59 20.00 -7.72
C ARG A 127 2.63 20.07 -8.82
N LYS A 128 2.26 20.80 -9.88
CA LYS A 128 3.22 21.52 -10.70
C LYS A 128 3.94 22.50 -9.80
N ASP A 129 5.27 22.44 -9.79
CA ASP A 129 6.14 23.33 -9.03
C ASP A 129 5.73 24.81 -9.17
#